data_AF-A0A529KDK6-F1
#
_entry.id   AF-A0A529KDK6-F1
#
_cell.length_a   1.000
_cell.length_b   1.000
_cell.length_c   1.000
_cell.angle_alpha   90.00
_cell.angle_beta   90.00
_cell.angle_gamma   90.00
#
_symmetry.space_group_name_H-M   'P 1'
#
loop_
_entity.id
_entity.type
_entity.pdbx_description
1 polymer ?
#
loop_
_entity_poly.entity_id
_entity_poly.type
_entity_poly.pdbx_seq_one_letter_code
_entity_poly.pdbx_strand_id
1 'polypeptide(L)'
;MQSAVKATLRSDLAVDRDWWRGAVIYQIYPRSYQDSDGDGIGDLKGIIGRLPYIAALGVDAIWISPFFKSPMKDFGYDVSDYCDVDPMFG
;
A
#
# COMPACT_ATOMS: atom_id res chain seq x y z
N MET A 1 -14.24 27.24 -33.34
CA MET A 1 -14.79 27.00 -32.00
C MET A 1 -14.07 25.80 -31.40
N GLN A 2 -12.85 26.00 -30.89
CA GLN A 2 -12.06 24.97 -30.22
C GLN A 2 -12.24 25.17 -28.72
N SER A 3 -12.93 24.23 -28.07
CA SER A 3 -13.08 24.20 -26.62
C SER A 3 -11.82 23.59 -26.03
N ALA A 4 -10.93 24.43 -25.49
CA ALA A 4 -9.83 23.99 -24.67
C ALA A 4 -10.38 23.70 -23.26
N VAL A 5 -10.51 22.41 -22.93
CA VAL A 5 -10.58 21.96 -21.54
C VAL A 5 -9.25 22.33 -20.91
N LYS A 6 -9.18 23.50 -20.26
CA LYS A 6 -8.11 23.80 -19.31
C LYS A 6 -8.25 22.78 -18.20
N ALA A 7 -7.35 21.81 -18.18
CA ALA A 7 -7.07 21.06 -16.96
C ALA A 7 -6.70 22.11 -15.91
N THR A 8 -7.63 22.39 -15.01
CA THR A 8 -7.36 23.19 -13.82
C THR A 8 -6.32 22.41 -13.03
N LEU A 9 -5.05 22.75 -13.22
CA LEU A 9 -3.98 22.43 -12.28
C LEU A 9 -4.49 22.94 -10.92
N ARG A 10 -4.80 22.01 -10.01
CA ARG A 10 -5.11 22.36 -8.62
C ARG A 10 -3.83 22.94 -8.02
N SER A 11 -3.71 24.26 -8.11
CA SER A 11 -2.78 25.05 -7.31
C SER A 11 -3.29 25.02 -5.87
N ASP A 12 -2.42 24.59 -4.96
CA ASP A 12 -2.53 24.73 -3.50
C ASP A 12 -3.63 23.91 -2.81
N LEU A 13 -3.49 22.59 -2.82
CA LEU A 13 -4.07 21.80 -1.74
C LEU A 13 -3.11 21.85 -0.56
N ALA A 14 -3.37 22.73 0.40
CA ALA A 14 -2.95 22.42 1.76
C ALA A 14 -3.41 20.99 2.04
N VAL A 15 -2.47 20.08 2.32
CA VAL A 15 -2.82 18.70 2.71
C VAL A 15 -3.81 18.83 3.86
N ASP A 16 -5.02 18.29 3.66
CA ASP A 16 -6.01 18.25 4.72
C ASP A 16 -5.38 17.53 5.91
N ARG A 17 -5.18 18.25 7.01
CA ARG A 17 -4.54 17.70 8.21
C ARG A 17 -5.40 16.61 8.85
N ASP A 18 -6.69 16.61 8.56
CA ASP A 18 -7.66 15.64 9.01
C ASP A 18 -8.10 14.69 7.89
N TRP A 19 -7.30 14.50 6.84
CA TRP A 19 -7.61 13.61 5.69
C TRP A 19 -8.09 12.21 6.09
N TRP A 20 -7.60 11.70 7.23
CA TRP A 20 -7.95 10.39 7.77
C TRP A 20 -9.42 10.32 8.21
N ARG A 21 -10.07 11.45 8.49
CA ARG A 21 -11.49 11.54 8.80
C ARG A 21 -12.30 11.38 7.52
N GLY A 22 -12.86 10.18 7.34
CA GLY A 22 -13.65 9.84 6.15
C GLY A 22 -12.85 9.16 5.04
N ALA A 23 -11.57 8.90 5.27
CA ALA A 23 -10.73 8.13 4.35
C ALA A 23 -11.26 6.69 4.16
N VAL A 24 -11.24 6.22 2.92
CA VAL A 24 -11.39 4.80 2.58
C VAL A 24 -10.02 4.14 2.65
N ILE A 25 -9.82 3.30 3.66
CA ILE A 25 -8.55 2.58 3.87
C ILE A 25 -8.67 1.16 3.33
N TYR A 26 -7.72 0.78 2.47
CA TYR A 26 -7.61 -0.58 1.94
C TYR A 26 -6.55 -1.35 2.72
N GLN A 27 -6.95 -2.41 3.43
CA GLN A 27 -6.01 -3.25 4.14
C GLN A 27 -5.44 -4.33 3.20
N ILE A 28 -4.11 -4.43 3.18
CA ILE A 28 -3.38 -5.48 2.48
C ILE A 28 -2.79 -6.44 3.52
N TYR A 29 -3.01 -7.73 3.31
CA TYR A 29 -2.26 -8.79 3.97
C TYR A 29 -1.15 -9.29 3.02
N PRO A 30 0.13 -8.88 3.20
CA PRO A 30 1.18 -9.02 2.19
C PRO A 30 1.33 -10.45 1.68
N ARG A 31 1.43 -11.39 2.61
CA ARG A 31 1.69 -12.82 2.38
C ARG A 31 0.71 -13.48 1.41
N SER A 32 -0.49 -12.94 1.25
CA SER A 32 -1.54 -13.53 0.41
C SER A 32 -2.05 -12.61 -0.68
N TYR A 33 -1.40 -11.46 -0.90
CA TYR A 33 -1.90 -10.48 -1.87
C TYR A 33 -1.41 -10.73 -3.30
N GLN A 34 -0.10 -10.68 -3.52
CA GLN A 34 0.51 -10.92 -4.82
C GLN A 34 1.96 -11.36 -4.65
N ASP A 35 2.25 -12.59 -5.08
CA ASP A 35 3.61 -13.12 -5.24
C ASP A 35 4.19 -12.60 -6.57
N SER A 36 5.42 -12.08 -6.53
CA SER A 36 6.13 -11.52 -7.69
C SER A 36 7.33 -12.34 -8.17
N ASP A 37 7.80 -13.32 -7.40
CA ASP A 37 8.99 -14.12 -7.71
C ASP A 37 8.76 -15.63 -7.81
N GLY A 38 7.55 -16.09 -7.48
CA GLY A 38 7.07 -17.45 -7.67
C GLY A 38 7.33 -18.39 -6.50
N ASP A 39 7.68 -17.88 -5.32
CA ASP A 39 7.93 -18.67 -4.11
C ASP A 39 6.64 -19.11 -3.38
N GLY A 40 5.48 -18.60 -3.81
CA GLY A 40 4.16 -18.86 -3.23
C GLY A 40 3.75 -17.91 -2.11
N ILE A 41 4.53 -16.85 -1.84
CA ILE A 41 4.31 -15.86 -0.80
C ILE A 41 4.22 -14.48 -1.42
N GLY A 42 3.18 -13.72 -1.04
CA GLY A 42 3.05 -12.35 -1.51
C GLY A 42 4.08 -11.40 -0.87
N ASP A 43 4.57 -10.45 -1.66
CA ASP A 43 5.73 -9.61 -1.33
C ASP A 43 5.49 -8.12 -1.67
N LEU A 44 6.42 -7.24 -1.27
CA LEU A 44 6.30 -5.79 -1.48
C LEU A 44 6.34 -5.39 -2.97
N LYS A 45 7.09 -6.11 -3.82
CA LYS A 45 7.11 -5.84 -5.27
C LYS A 45 5.76 -6.23 -5.91
N GLY A 46 5.15 -7.30 -5.44
CA GLY A 46 3.79 -7.70 -5.80
C GLY A 46 2.75 -6.63 -5.44
N ILE A 47 2.86 -6.04 -4.24
CA ILE A 47 2.01 -4.89 -3.84
C ILE A 47 2.24 -3.70 -4.80
N ILE A 48 3.50 -3.34 -5.06
CA ILE A 48 3.85 -2.24 -5.98
C ILE A 48 3.21 -2.45 -7.36
N GLY A 49 3.27 -3.67 -7.90
CA GLY A 49 2.67 -4.02 -9.19
C GLY A 49 1.15 -3.86 -9.25
N ARG A 50 0.47 -3.80 -8.10
CA ARG A 50 -1.00 -3.66 -7.99
C ARG A 50 -1.46 -2.27 -7.57
N LEU A 51 -0.55 -1.33 -7.28
CA LEU A 51 -0.92 0.05 -6.93
C LEU A 51 -1.86 0.72 -7.95
N PRO A 52 -1.72 0.54 -9.28
CA PRO A 52 -2.68 1.10 -10.24
C PRO A 52 -4.11 0.59 -10.06
N TYR A 53 -4.28 -0.70 -9.71
CA TYR A 53 -5.58 -1.28 -9.40
C TYR A 53 -6.16 -0.67 -8.12
N ILE A 54 -5.36 -0.60 -7.06
CA ILE A 54 -5.76 -0.04 -5.77
C ILE A 54 -6.21 1.43 -5.95
N ALA A 55 -5.44 2.23 -6.69
CA ALA A 55 -5.79 3.61 -6.99
C ALA A 55 -7.11 3.71 -7.79
N ALA A 56 -7.36 2.79 -8.72
CA ALA A 56 -8.60 2.76 -9.50
C ALA A 56 -9.85 2.44 -8.66
N LEU A 57 -9.69 1.80 -7.50
CA LEU A 57 -10.79 1.61 -6.54
C LEU A 57 -11.20 2.92 -5.85
N GLY A 58 -10.37 3.98 -5.92
CA GLY A 58 -10.63 5.26 -5.28
C GLY A 58 -10.35 5.27 -3.78
N VAL A 59 -9.42 4.44 -3.30
CA VAL A 59 -9.01 4.40 -1.88
C VAL A 59 -8.04 5.54 -1.58
N ASP A 60 -8.07 6.04 -0.34
CA ASP A 60 -7.25 7.18 0.08
C ASP A 60 -5.92 6.74 0.71
N ALA A 61 -5.91 5.56 1.34
CA ALA A 61 -4.72 5.02 1.99
C ALA A 61 -4.69 3.50 1.99
N ILE A 62 -3.48 2.96 2.16
CA ILE A 62 -3.22 1.53 2.31
C ILE A 62 -2.75 1.28 3.74
N TRP A 63 -3.37 0.32 4.42
CA TRP A 63 -2.83 -0.25 5.66
C TRP A 63 -2.26 -1.63 5.34
N ILE A 64 -0.99 -1.85 5.66
CA ILE A 64 -0.32 -3.12 5.43
C ILE A 64 -0.20 -3.85 6.77
N SER A 65 -0.66 -5.11 6.84
CA SER A 65 -0.34 -6.01 7.96
C SER A 65 1.18 -6.16 8.12
N PRO A 66 1.70 -6.61 9.28
CA PRO A 66 3.13 -6.57 9.57
C PRO A 66 4.00 -7.22 8.49
N PHE A 67 5.07 -6.51 8.10
CA PHE A 67 6.07 -6.94 7.13
C PHE A 67 7.51 -6.79 7.66
N PHE A 68 7.66 -6.44 8.94
CA PHE A 68 8.96 -6.36 9.62
C PHE A 68 9.53 -7.76 9.87
N LYS A 69 10.83 -7.86 10.13
CA LYS A 69 11.47 -9.12 10.52
C LYS A 69 10.72 -9.81 11.66
N SER A 70 10.42 -11.09 11.48
CA SER A 70 9.69 -11.89 12.46
C SER A 70 10.09 -13.37 12.39
N PRO A 71 10.05 -14.10 13.51
CA PRO A 71 10.10 -15.58 13.49
C PRO A 71 8.86 -16.22 12.85
N MET A 72 7.83 -15.42 12.53
CA MET A 72 6.59 -15.83 11.87
C MET A 72 5.75 -16.84 12.67
N LYS A 73 5.84 -16.82 14.00
CA LYS A 73 4.97 -17.66 14.86
C LYS A 73 3.53 -17.16 14.88
N ASP A 74 3.34 -15.86 14.65
CA ASP A 74 2.05 -15.20 14.49
C ASP A 74 2.04 -14.35 13.22
N PHE A 75 2.60 -14.90 12.13
CA PHE A 75 2.58 -14.30 10.79
C PHE A 75 2.95 -12.81 10.74
N GLY A 76 4.01 -12.42 11.45
CA GLY A 76 4.56 -11.07 11.44
C GLY A 76 4.14 -10.21 12.63
N TYR A 77 3.15 -10.61 13.42
CA TYR A 77 2.78 -9.89 14.65
C TYR A 77 3.78 -10.13 15.79
N ASP A 78 4.58 -11.21 15.73
CA ASP A 78 5.72 -11.47 16.60
C ASP A 78 7.01 -10.85 16.04
N VAL A 79 7.10 -9.52 16.07
CA VAL A 79 8.23 -8.76 15.49
C VAL A 79 9.55 -9.01 16.26
N SER A 80 10.64 -9.28 15.54
CA SER A 80 12.00 -9.43 16.10
C SER A 80 12.91 -8.22 15.84
N ASP A 81 12.68 -7.46 14.77
CA ASP A 81 13.35 -6.20 14.49
C ASP A 81 12.36 -5.21 13.85
N TYR A 82 12.04 -4.12 14.56
CA TYR A 82 11.10 -3.09 14.11
C TYR A 82 11.68 -2.14 13.05
N CYS A 83 12.98 -2.21 12.79
CA CYS A 83 13.68 -1.31 11.88
C CYS A 83 14.05 -1.96 10.54
N ASP A 84 13.69 -3.23 10.34
CA ASP A 84 14.06 -3.99 9.14
C ASP A 84 12.87 -4.76 8.57
N VAL A 85 12.88 -4.98 7.26
CA VAL A 85 11.86 -5.73 6.54
C VAL A 85 12.18 -7.22 6.61
N ASP A 86 11.16 -8.06 6.72
CA ASP A 86 11.38 -9.50 6.65
C ASP A 86 11.87 -9.88 5.25
N PRO A 87 12.99 -10.61 5.08
CA PRO A 87 13.53 -10.95 3.77
C PRO A 87 12.55 -11.69 2.86
N MET A 88 11.54 -12.35 3.41
CA MET A 88 10.46 -13.00 2.66
C MET A 88 9.58 -11.99 1.90
N PHE A 89 9.52 -10.73 2.33
CA PHE A 89 8.71 -9.69 1.70
C PHE A 89 9.51 -8.71 0.83
N GLY A 90 10.85 -8.70 0.94
CA GLY A 90 11.76 -7.93 0.08
C GLY A 90 12.79 -7.09 0.80
#